data_AF-A0A9P5WAW7-F1
#
_entry.id   AF-A0A9P5WAW7-F1
#
_cell.length_a   1.000
_cell.length_b   1.000
_cell.length_c   1.000
_cell.angle_alpha   90.00
_cell.angle_beta   90.00
_cell.angle_gamma   90.00
#
_symmetry.space_group_name_H-M   'P 1'
#
loop_
_entity.id
_entity.type
_entity.pdbx_description
1 polymer ?
#
loop_
_entity_poly.entity_id
_entity_poly.type
_entity_poly.pdbx_seq_one_letter_code
_entity_poly.pdbx_strand_id
1 'polypeptide(L)'
;MESLKRKVIDTDTVESASDDSSSAPSKIQKIDDVEAEFKELRRLMELAPDQIGSTAAEFHGHFDKIATYLMNSVAMVVNGKHRYRLVEIEFYLNGGEHPDVFTHSDKDQKTCGEWYFHKMNGSYKGGSYKGLDITFGRHDTCFGGILIRGIQLSNDPTATIIEGPCLVVDQVLKHTNSKMIINLVDNANFSKSIFSETSLLRIVPMKQKIIRPLIKCP
;
A
#
# COMPACT_ATOMS: atom_id res chain seq x y z
N MET A 1 8.94 -71.40 11.70
CA MET A 1 9.30 -71.30 13.13
C MET A 1 9.45 -69.82 13.41
N GLU A 2 8.70 -69.15 14.26
CA GLU A 2 7.77 -69.59 15.28
C GLU A 2 6.80 -68.43 15.55
N SER A 3 5.52 -68.79 15.60
CA SER A 3 4.40 -67.96 16.01
C SER A 3 4.52 -67.64 17.49
N LEU A 4 4.26 -66.41 17.92
CA LEU A 4 3.68 -66.17 19.24
C LEU A 4 2.61 -65.08 19.18
N LYS A 5 1.39 -65.54 19.46
CA LYS A 5 0.12 -64.83 19.51
C LYS A 5 -0.15 -64.33 20.94
N ARG A 6 -0.76 -63.14 21.00
CA ARG A 6 -1.80 -62.67 21.95
C ARG A 6 -1.42 -62.39 23.41
N LYS A 7 -1.76 -61.17 23.84
CA LYS A 7 -2.82 -60.99 24.85
C LYS A 7 -3.62 -59.71 24.58
N VAL A 8 -4.90 -59.91 24.29
CA VAL A 8 -5.95 -58.89 24.31
C VAL A 8 -6.37 -58.72 25.77
N ILE A 9 -6.41 -57.49 26.26
CA ILE A 9 -7.23 -57.11 27.41
C ILE A 9 -7.91 -55.81 27.01
N ASP A 10 -9.21 -55.92 26.85
CA ASP A 10 -10.17 -54.85 26.57
C ASP A 10 -10.70 -54.37 27.92
N THR A 11 -10.56 -53.09 28.21
CA THR A 11 -11.35 -52.41 29.24
C THR A 11 -11.58 -50.98 28.78
N ASP A 12 -12.78 -50.75 28.26
CA ASP A 12 -13.42 -49.45 28.09
C ASP A 12 -13.30 -48.61 29.35
N THR A 13 -12.74 -47.41 29.24
CA THR A 13 -13.22 -46.25 30.01
C THR A 13 -12.99 -45.00 29.17
N VAL A 14 -14.11 -44.38 28.83
CA VAL A 14 -14.25 -43.13 28.07
C VAL A 14 -13.81 -41.98 28.97
N GLU A 15 -12.80 -41.21 28.55
CA GLU A 15 -12.65 -39.83 29.00
C GLU A 15 -12.11 -38.96 27.86
N SER A 16 -13.03 -38.15 27.33
CA SER A 16 -12.82 -37.13 26.32
C SER A 16 -12.14 -35.91 26.93
N ALA A 17 -10.89 -35.64 26.54
CA ALA A 17 -10.28 -34.33 26.74
C ALA A 17 -10.25 -33.62 25.38
N SER A 18 -11.18 -32.68 25.21
CA SER A 18 -11.28 -31.78 24.07
C SER A 18 -10.14 -30.75 24.10
N ASP A 19 -9.38 -30.72 23.01
CA ASP A 19 -8.56 -29.58 22.60
C ASP A 19 -9.46 -28.35 22.43
N ASP A 20 -9.27 -27.34 23.29
CA ASP A 20 -9.85 -26.01 23.11
C ASP A 20 -8.72 -24.98 23.05
N SER A 21 -8.01 -24.94 21.92
CA SER A 21 -7.22 -23.78 21.54
C SER A 21 -8.14 -22.79 20.83
N SER A 22 -8.87 -22.00 21.62
CA SER A 22 -9.72 -20.92 21.12
C SER A 22 -8.85 -19.86 20.43
N SER A 23 -8.82 -19.90 19.10
CA SER A 23 -8.32 -18.78 18.31
C SER A 23 -9.27 -17.60 18.49
N ALA A 24 -8.74 -16.48 18.98
CA ALA A 24 -9.53 -15.28 19.19
C ALA A 24 -10.12 -14.80 17.85
N PRO A 25 -11.43 -14.52 17.76
CA PRO A 25 -12.04 -14.08 16.53
C PRO A 25 -11.54 -12.68 16.16
N SER A 26 -10.98 -12.54 14.96
CA SER A 26 -10.64 -11.24 14.37
C SER A 26 -11.89 -10.37 14.30
N LYS A 27 -11.93 -9.28 15.06
CA LYS A 27 -13.06 -8.32 15.04
C LYS A 27 -13.25 -7.78 13.62
N ILE A 28 -14.39 -8.07 13.02
CA ILE A 28 -14.83 -7.46 11.76
C ILE A 28 -15.06 -5.97 12.03
N GLN A 29 -14.28 -5.10 11.38
CA GLN A 29 -14.46 -3.64 11.49
C GLN A 29 -15.78 -3.21 10.83
N LYS A 30 -16.50 -2.25 11.44
CA LYS A 30 -17.78 -1.77 10.90
C LYS A 30 -17.55 -0.88 9.67
N ILE A 31 -18.54 -0.80 8.78
CA ILE A 31 -18.48 0.00 7.54
C ILE A 31 -18.22 1.49 7.85
N ASP A 32 -18.83 2.03 8.91
CA ASP A 32 -18.64 3.43 9.32
C ASP A 32 -17.20 3.75 9.73
N ASP A 33 -16.49 2.77 10.30
CA ASP A 33 -15.08 2.92 10.71
C ASP A 33 -14.17 3.06 9.49
N VAL A 34 -14.51 2.36 8.40
CA VAL A 34 -13.73 2.32 7.16
C VAL A 34 -13.79 3.65 6.40
N GLU A 35 -14.99 4.24 6.29
CA GLU A 35 -15.17 5.56 5.65
C GLU A 35 -14.44 6.66 6.42
N ALA A 36 -14.51 6.61 7.75
CA ALA A 36 -13.80 7.55 8.62
C ALA A 36 -12.27 7.47 8.44
N GLU A 37 -11.71 6.27 8.24
CA GLU A 37 -10.29 6.06 7.99
C GLU A 37 -9.83 6.64 6.64
N PHE A 38 -10.61 6.45 5.57
CA PHE A 38 -10.29 7.05 4.27
C PHE A 38 -10.42 8.58 4.27
N LYS A 39 -11.40 9.10 5.01
CA LYS A 39 -11.54 10.53 5.24
C LYS A 39 -10.32 11.11 5.97
N GLU A 40 -9.83 10.41 6.99
CA GLU A 40 -8.61 10.82 7.71
C GLU A 40 -7.36 10.73 6.84
N LEU A 41 -7.20 9.64 6.06
CA LEU A 41 -6.08 9.53 5.11
C LEU A 41 -6.09 10.68 4.10
N ARG A 42 -7.26 11.02 3.55
CA ARG A 42 -7.40 12.18 2.64
C ARG A 42 -6.98 13.48 3.32
N ARG A 43 -7.44 13.71 4.55
CA ARG A 43 -7.07 14.89 5.35
C ARG A 43 -5.56 14.96 5.61
N LEU A 44 -4.92 13.83 5.90
CA LEU A 44 -3.46 13.75 6.09
C LEU A 44 -2.71 14.03 4.80
N MET A 45 -3.22 13.60 3.64
CA MET A 45 -2.56 13.86 2.35
C MET A 45 -2.58 15.33 1.95
N GLU A 46 -3.56 16.12 2.39
CA GLU A 46 -3.66 17.57 2.10
C GLU A 46 -2.72 18.43 2.96
N LEU A 47 -1.45 18.02 3.08
CA LEU A 47 -0.44 18.72 3.87
C LEU A 47 -0.25 20.17 3.37
N ALA A 48 -0.42 21.12 4.27
CA ALA A 48 -0.23 22.54 4.01
C ALA A 48 1.15 23.02 4.50
N PRO A 49 1.74 24.09 3.91
CA PRO A 49 3.05 24.59 4.31
C PRO A 49 3.17 24.96 5.79
N ASP A 50 2.10 25.52 6.39
CA ASP A 50 2.03 25.92 7.80
C ASP A 50 1.90 24.74 8.77
N GLN A 51 1.63 23.55 8.26
CA GLN A 51 1.59 22.31 9.02
C GLN A 51 2.94 21.57 9.03
N ILE A 52 3.88 22.03 8.22
CA ILE A 52 5.24 21.53 8.20
C ILE A 52 6.06 22.47 9.08
N GLY A 53 6.39 22.02 10.28
CA GLY A 53 7.30 22.76 11.12
C GLY A 53 8.70 22.89 10.50
N SER A 54 9.56 23.71 11.09
CA SER A 54 10.91 23.97 10.59
C SER A 54 11.89 22.82 10.82
N THR A 55 11.49 21.74 11.50
CA THR A 55 12.36 20.61 11.84
C THR A 55 11.96 19.31 11.16
N ALA A 56 12.95 18.44 10.94
CA ALA A 56 12.72 17.09 10.42
C ALA A 56 11.71 16.27 11.24
N ALA A 57 11.78 16.42 12.57
CA ALA A 57 10.91 15.69 13.49
C ALA A 57 9.42 16.03 13.28
N GLU A 58 9.10 17.27 12.95
CA GLU A 58 7.73 17.76 12.83
C GLU A 58 7.00 17.18 11.61
N PHE A 59 7.68 17.00 10.47
CA PHE A 59 7.08 16.34 9.31
C PHE A 59 7.22 14.81 9.34
N HIS A 60 8.24 14.24 10.01
CA HIS A 60 8.35 12.78 10.20
C HIS A 60 7.12 12.19 10.88
N GLY A 61 6.61 12.86 11.94
CA GLY A 61 5.39 12.40 12.63
C GLY A 61 4.14 12.42 11.74
N HIS A 62 4.11 13.29 10.73
CA HIS A 62 3.04 13.33 9.74
C HIS A 62 3.17 12.20 8.72
N PHE A 63 4.38 11.97 8.21
CA PHE A 63 4.67 10.87 7.29
C PHE A 63 4.42 9.51 7.94
N ASP A 64 4.73 9.35 9.22
CA ASP A 64 4.44 8.13 9.97
C ASP A 64 2.95 7.77 9.97
N LYS A 65 2.08 8.78 10.10
CA LYS A 65 0.63 8.57 10.06
C LYS A 65 0.20 8.10 8.68
N ILE A 66 0.65 8.80 7.63
CA ILE A 66 0.35 8.42 6.24
C ILE A 66 0.86 7.01 5.94
N ALA A 67 2.11 6.71 6.28
CA ALA A 67 2.74 5.40 6.09
C ALA A 67 1.99 4.30 6.84
N THR A 68 1.55 4.57 8.07
CA THR A 68 0.75 3.62 8.86
C THR A 68 -0.53 3.25 8.12
N TYR A 69 -1.26 4.23 7.57
CA TYR A 69 -2.46 3.97 6.78
C TYR A 69 -2.14 3.21 5.49
N LEU A 70 -1.21 3.73 4.68
CA LEU A 70 -0.88 3.18 3.36
C LEU A 70 -0.31 1.76 3.42
N MET A 71 0.46 1.44 4.45
CA MET A 71 1.13 0.15 4.56
C MET A 71 0.31 -0.86 5.36
N ASN A 72 -0.51 -0.46 6.34
CA ASN A 72 -1.22 -1.38 7.23
C ASN A 72 -2.74 -1.43 7.10
N SER A 73 -3.37 -0.38 6.57
CA SER A 73 -4.83 -0.24 6.55
C SER A 73 -5.45 -0.36 5.16
N VAL A 74 -4.65 -0.30 4.09
CA VAL A 74 -5.14 -0.33 2.71
C VAL A 74 -4.44 -1.39 1.86
N ALA A 75 -5.12 -1.82 0.81
CA ALA A 75 -4.55 -2.63 -0.26
C ALA A 75 -4.60 -1.83 -1.56
N MET A 76 -3.50 -1.83 -2.31
CA MET A 76 -3.47 -1.41 -3.70
C MET A 76 -4.15 -2.49 -4.55
N VAL A 77 -5.20 -2.12 -5.27
CA VAL A 77 -5.97 -3.01 -6.13
C VAL A 77 -5.67 -2.70 -7.58
N VAL A 78 -5.27 -3.74 -8.32
CA VAL A 78 -5.02 -3.66 -9.76
C VAL A 78 -6.04 -4.51 -10.50
N ASN A 79 -6.72 -3.89 -11.46
CA ASN A 79 -7.74 -4.48 -12.32
C ASN A 79 -8.85 -5.21 -11.54
N GLY A 80 -9.22 -4.68 -10.36
CA GLY A 80 -10.24 -5.23 -9.46
C GLY A 80 -9.93 -6.59 -8.82
N LYS A 81 -8.87 -7.28 -9.24
CA LYS A 81 -8.57 -8.68 -8.89
C LYS A 81 -7.35 -8.82 -8.01
N HIS A 82 -6.26 -8.13 -8.37
CA HIS A 82 -4.97 -8.29 -7.70
C HIS A 82 -4.88 -7.30 -6.54
N ARG A 83 -4.63 -7.81 -5.34
CA ARG A 83 -4.57 -7.01 -4.11
C ARG A 83 -3.16 -7.08 -3.55
N TYR A 84 -2.56 -5.92 -3.39
CA TYR A 84 -1.19 -5.75 -2.95
C TYR A 84 -1.13 -4.92 -1.68
N ARG A 85 -0.34 -5.39 -0.72
CA ARG A 85 0.14 -4.61 0.40
C ARG A 85 1.36 -3.81 -0.05
N LEU A 86 1.44 -2.54 0.33
CA LEU A 86 2.65 -1.76 0.20
C LEU A 86 3.64 -2.16 1.31
N VAL A 87 4.85 -2.54 0.94
CA VAL A 87 5.87 -3.00 1.90
C VAL A 87 7.08 -2.09 2.00
N GLU A 88 7.25 -1.20 1.02
CA GLU A 88 8.29 -0.17 1.03
C GLU A 88 7.79 1.07 0.28
N ILE A 89 7.90 2.24 0.92
CA ILE A 89 7.56 3.54 0.36
C ILE A 89 8.64 4.56 0.71
N GLU A 90 8.79 5.59 -0.12
CA GLU A 90 9.74 6.68 0.08
C GLU A 90 9.03 8.02 -0.13
N PHE A 91 9.22 8.97 0.79
CA PHE A 91 8.59 10.28 0.73
C PHE A 91 9.56 11.30 0.13
N TYR A 92 9.06 12.07 -0.84
CA TYR A 92 9.73 13.28 -1.34
C TYR A 92 8.80 14.47 -1.11
N LEU A 93 9.32 15.55 -0.52
CA LEU A 93 8.52 16.73 -0.14
C LEU A 93 9.23 18.00 -0.58
N ASN A 94 8.54 18.82 -1.36
CA ASN A 94 8.95 20.18 -1.69
C ASN A 94 7.89 21.15 -1.16
N GLY A 95 8.17 21.77 -0.02
CA GLY A 95 7.24 22.68 0.63
C GLY A 95 7.78 23.31 1.91
N GLY A 96 7.31 24.52 2.22
CA GLY A 96 7.79 25.30 3.37
C GLY A 96 9.29 25.56 3.29
N GLU A 97 10.02 25.22 4.36
CA GLU A 97 11.49 25.34 4.44
C GLU A 97 12.23 24.06 3.99
N HIS A 98 11.52 23.10 3.38
CA HIS A 98 12.06 21.80 2.98
C HIS A 98 12.07 21.65 1.45
N PRO A 99 13.07 22.22 0.75
CA PRO A 99 13.25 21.99 -0.67
C PRO A 99 13.91 20.62 -0.89
N ASP A 100 13.17 19.68 -1.47
CA ASP A 100 13.71 18.39 -1.91
C ASP A 100 13.98 18.40 -3.42
N VAL A 101 15.27 18.37 -3.77
CA VAL A 101 15.76 18.40 -5.17
C VAL A 101 15.44 17.14 -5.96
N PHE A 102 15.01 16.07 -5.30
CA PHE A 102 14.58 14.82 -5.94
C PHE A 102 13.09 14.81 -6.28
N THR A 103 12.31 15.80 -5.81
CA THR A 103 10.97 16.01 -6.33
C THR A 103 11.00 16.32 -7.82
N HIS A 104 10.14 15.68 -8.59
CA HIS A 104 10.10 15.87 -10.03
C HIS A 104 9.53 17.25 -10.41
N SER A 105 8.72 17.86 -9.54
CA SER A 105 8.11 19.17 -9.74
C SER A 105 7.29 19.29 -11.05
N ASP A 106 6.95 18.15 -11.66
CA ASP A 106 6.04 18.07 -12.80
C ASP A 106 4.65 18.53 -12.36
N LYS A 107 3.92 19.19 -13.27
CA LYS A 107 2.57 19.69 -12.99
C LYS A 107 1.63 18.60 -12.41
N ASP A 108 1.78 17.35 -12.83
CA ASP A 108 0.95 16.25 -12.36
C ASP A 108 1.41 15.73 -10.99
N GLN A 109 2.64 16.00 -10.54
CA GLN A 109 3.09 15.68 -9.17
C GLN A 109 2.55 16.68 -8.15
N LYS A 110 2.13 17.87 -8.60
CA LYS A 110 1.58 18.93 -7.75
C LYS A 110 0.09 18.75 -7.42
N THR A 111 -0.46 17.55 -7.63
CA THR A 111 -1.82 17.20 -7.22
C THR A 111 -1.81 16.52 -5.84
N CYS A 112 -2.96 16.09 -5.35
CA CYS A 112 -3.07 15.42 -4.05
C CYS A 112 -3.98 14.20 -4.13
N GLY A 113 -3.52 13.07 -3.61
CA GLY A 113 -4.28 11.81 -3.62
C GLY A 113 -4.45 11.23 -5.02
N GLU A 114 -3.47 11.44 -5.90
CA GLU A 114 -3.46 10.90 -7.25
C GLU A 114 -2.27 9.98 -7.51
N TRP A 115 -2.45 9.05 -8.45
CA TRP A 115 -1.37 8.27 -9.04
C TRP A 115 -0.53 9.15 -9.96
N TYR A 116 0.76 9.24 -9.68
CA TYR A 116 1.73 9.91 -10.54
C TYR A 116 2.78 8.92 -11.03
N PHE A 117 2.69 8.57 -12.31
CA PHE A 117 3.76 7.85 -12.98
C PHE A 117 4.89 8.81 -13.35
N HIS A 118 6.12 8.40 -13.07
CA HIS A 118 7.30 9.24 -13.29
C HIS A 118 7.39 9.74 -14.73
N LYS A 119 7.60 11.05 -14.88
CA LYS A 119 7.80 11.70 -16.18
C LYS A 119 9.18 12.31 -16.31
N MET A 120 9.60 12.52 -17.55
CA MET A 120 10.74 13.33 -17.93
C MET A 120 10.37 14.09 -19.20
N ASN A 121 10.57 15.40 -19.22
CA ASN A 121 10.23 16.26 -20.36
C ASN A 121 8.79 16.04 -20.88
N GLY A 122 7.83 15.92 -19.96
CA GLY A 122 6.40 15.73 -20.26
C GLY A 122 5.99 14.31 -20.70
N SER A 123 6.95 13.39 -20.88
CA SER A 123 6.69 12.00 -21.29
C SER A 123 6.92 11.03 -20.14
N TYR A 124 6.16 9.92 -20.09
CA TYR A 124 6.37 8.88 -19.08
C TYR A 124 7.73 8.20 -19.26
N LYS A 125 8.45 8.01 -18.15
CA LYS A 125 9.71 7.25 -18.16
C LYS A 125 9.42 5.79 -18.54
N GLY A 126 10.38 5.15 -19.20
CA GLY A 126 10.36 3.74 -19.57
C GLY A 126 11.52 2.95 -18.95
N GLY A 127 11.61 1.66 -19.23
CA GLY A 127 12.70 0.81 -18.76
C GLY A 127 12.82 0.76 -17.23
N SER A 128 14.04 0.80 -16.71
CA SER A 128 14.34 0.78 -15.27
C SER A 128 14.03 2.09 -14.55
N TYR A 129 13.74 3.18 -15.27
CA TYR A 129 13.50 4.51 -14.71
C TYR A 129 12.02 4.82 -14.46
N LYS A 130 11.14 3.84 -14.65
CA LYS A 130 9.72 3.95 -14.28
C LYS A 130 9.59 3.99 -12.75
N GLY A 131 8.62 4.76 -12.29
CA GLY A 131 8.18 4.78 -10.89
C GLY A 131 6.73 5.19 -10.80
N LEU A 132 6.13 4.91 -9.64
CA LEU A 132 4.75 5.21 -9.32
C LEU A 132 4.71 5.84 -7.94
N ASP A 133 4.27 7.10 -7.90
CA ASP A 133 4.06 7.83 -6.68
C ASP A 133 2.56 7.95 -6.37
N ILE A 134 2.27 8.16 -5.10
CA ILE A 134 1.02 8.79 -4.66
C ILE A 134 1.33 10.26 -4.37
N THR A 135 0.64 11.19 -5.03
CA THR A 135 0.84 12.62 -4.80
C THR A 135 0.23 13.07 -3.48
N PHE A 136 0.87 14.02 -2.82
CA PHE A 136 0.36 14.62 -1.58
C PHE A 136 0.81 16.08 -1.47
N GLY A 137 0.17 16.80 -0.54
CA GLY A 137 0.39 18.21 -0.28
C GLY A 137 -0.60 19.13 -1.02
N ARG A 138 -0.74 20.36 -0.54
CA ARG A 138 -1.52 21.41 -1.19
C ARG A 138 -0.67 22.15 -2.22
N HIS A 139 -1.00 21.90 -3.49
CA HIS A 139 -0.64 22.65 -4.71
C HIS A 139 0.38 23.78 -4.57
N ASP A 140 1.40 23.77 -5.43
CA ASP A 140 2.38 24.85 -5.69
C ASP A 140 3.18 25.41 -4.50
N THR A 141 2.76 25.17 -3.26
CA THR A 141 3.35 25.69 -2.03
C THR A 141 3.88 24.56 -1.13
N CYS A 142 3.24 23.39 -1.19
CA CYS A 142 3.68 22.18 -0.55
C CYS A 142 3.20 20.98 -1.38
N PHE A 143 4.12 20.29 -2.04
CA PHE A 143 3.80 19.15 -2.88
C PHE A 143 4.86 18.06 -2.78
N GLY A 144 4.48 16.84 -3.12
CA GLY A 144 5.39 15.72 -3.01
C GLY A 144 4.85 14.45 -3.65
N GLY A 145 5.71 13.43 -3.65
CA GLY A 145 5.39 12.09 -4.10
C GLY A 145 5.75 11.08 -3.02
N ILE A 146 4.87 10.10 -2.81
CA ILE A 146 5.15 8.91 -2.02
C ILE A 146 5.44 7.79 -3.00
N LEU A 147 6.72 7.58 -3.30
CA LEU A 147 7.18 6.55 -4.23
C LEU A 147 6.90 5.16 -3.66
N ILE A 148 6.23 4.32 -4.43
CA ILE A 148 6.03 2.91 -4.08
C ILE A 148 7.23 2.11 -4.56
N ARG A 149 7.97 1.55 -3.61
CA ARG A 149 9.22 0.81 -3.88
C ARG A 149 9.05 -0.70 -3.82
N GLY A 150 8.08 -1.19 -3.06
CA GLY A 150 7.84 -2.62 -2.95
C GLY A 150 6.38 -2.98 -2.66
N ILE A 151 5.94 -4.09 -3.24
CA ILE A 151 4.60 -4.64 -3.04
C ILE A 151 4.63 -6.15 -2.79
N GLN A 152 3.67 -6.65 -2.01
CA GLN A 152 3.47 -8.07 -1.73
C GLN A 152 1.99 -8.42 -1.88
N LEU A 153 1.65 -9.62 -2.35
CA LEU A 153 0.25 -10.05 -2.41
C LEU A 153 -0.38 -10.02 -1.01
N SER A 154 -1.52 -9.32 -0.88
CA SER A 154 -2.10 -9.04 0.45
C SER A 154 -2.64 -10.28 1.17
N ASN A 155 -3.00 -11.32 0.42
CA ASN A 155 -3.58 -12.56 0.94
C ASN A 155 -2.55 -13.67 1.18
N ASP A 156 -1.27 -13.42 0.88
CA ASP A 156 -0.21 -14.41 1.03
C ASP A 156 1.05 -13.73 1.61
N PRO A 157 1.27 -13.84 2.94
CA PRO A 157 2.45 -13.26 3.58
C PRO A 157 3.75 -13.96 3.19
N THR A 158 3.68 -15.14 2.54
CA THR A 158 4.83 -15.91 2.04
C THR A 158 5.14 -15.61 0.58
N ALA A 159 4.25 -14.88 -0.12
CA ALA A 159 4.49 -14.48 -1.50
C ALA A 159 5.76 -13.64 -1.62
N THR A 160 6.52 -13.88 -2.69
CA THR A 160 7.69 -13.09 -3.02
C THR A 160 7.34 -11.60 -3.09
N ILE A 161 8.18 -10.78 -2.46
CA ILE A 161 8.07 -9.33 -2.55
C ILE A 161 8.54 -8.90 -3.94
N ILE A 162 7.75 -8.06 -4.61
CA ILE A 162 8.18 -7.35 -5.80
C ILE A 162 8.90 -6.09 -5.34
N GLU A 163 10.21 -6.06 -5.53
CA GLU A 163 11.09 -4.99 -5.04
C GLU A 163 11.64 -4.18 -6.21
N GLY A 164 11.47 -2.87 -6.17
CA GLY A 164 11.92 -1.93 -7.19
C GLY A 164 10.77 -1.13 -7.81
N PRO A 165 10.85 0.21 -7.85
CA PRO A 165 9.82 1.07 -8.43
C PRO A 165 9.37 0.67 -9.85
N CYS A 166 10.32 0.31 -10.69
CA CYS A 166 10.03 -0.06 -12.07
C CYS A 166 9.30 -1.41 -12.17
N LEU A 167 9.61 -2.37 -11.28
CA LEU A 167 8.94 -3.67 -11.21
C LEU A 167 7.52 -3.54 -10.67
N VAL A 168 7.29 -2.63 -9.73
CA VAL A 168 5.92 -2.27 -9.27
C VAL A 168 5.10 -1.79 -10.47
N VAL A 169 5.63 -0.87 -11.28
CA VAL A 169 4.95 -0.39 -12.49
C VAL A 169 4.72 -1.53 -13.49
N ASP A 170 5.70 -2.40 -13.72
CA ASP A 170 5.54 -3.53 -14.63
C ASP A 170 4.46 -4.52 -14.19
N GLN A 171 4.32 -4.74 -12.89
CA GLN A 171 3.21 -5.56 -12.36
C GLN A 171 1.86 -4.89 -12.59
N VAL A 172 1.75 -3.58 -12.40
CA VAL A 172 0.52 -2.84 -12.70
C VAL A 172 0.16 -3.01 -14.17
N LEU A 173 1.08 -2.71 -15.08
CA LEU A 173 0.88 -2.81 -16.53
C LEU A 173 0.51 -4.23 -16.98
N LYS A 174 1.18 -5.24 -16.44
CA LYS A 174 0.87 -6.65 -16.68
C LYS A 174 -0.58 -6.97 -16.30
N HIS A 175 -1.02 -6.57 -15.11
CA HIS A 175 -2.35 -6.90 -14.59
C HIS A 175 -3.48 -6.07 -15.22
N THR A 176 -3.18 -4.90 -15.77
CA THR A 176 -4.12 -4.09 -16.55
C THR A 176 -4.07 -4.41 -18.06
N ASN A 177 -3.22 -5.36 -18.47
CA ASN A 177 -2.97 -5.70 -19.88
C ASN A 177 -2.60 -4.45 -20.73
N SER A 178 -1.82 -3.54 -20.14
CA SER A 178 -1.37 -2.30 -20.77
C SER A 178 0.08 -2.46 -21.22
N LYS A 179 0.38 -2.17 -22.49
CA LYS A 179 1.76 -2.31 -23.01
C LYS A 179 2.71 -1.24 -22.46
N MET A 180 2.19 -0.03 -22.25
CA MET A 180 2.92 1.12 -21.74
C MET A 180 2.04 1.91 -20.78
N ILE A 181 2.66 2.76 -19.96
CA ILE A 181 1.97 3.66 -19.01
C ILE A 181 0.91 4.51 -19.72
N ILE A 182 1.22 5.05 -20.90
CA ILE A 182 0.25 5.85 -21.67
C ILE A 182 -1.01 5.05 -22.01
N ASN A 183 -0.89 3.75 -22.33
CA ASN A 183 -2.06 2.92 -22.62
C ASN A 183 -2.93 2.66 -21.39
N LEU A 184 -2.33 2.64 -20.20
CA LEU A 184 -3.07 2.55 -18.94
C LEU A 184 -3.78 3.88 -18.65
N VAL A 185 -3.06 4.99 -18.74
CA VAL A 185 -3.60 6.31 -18.39
C VAL A 185 -4.69 6.77 -19.36
N ASP A 186 -4.58 6.43 -20.64
CA ASP A 186 -5.61 6.75 -21.66
C ASP A 186 -6.80 5.77 -21.62
N ASN A 187 -6.77 4.76 -20.76
CA ASN A 187 -7.88 3.81 -20.62
C ASN A 187 -9.09 4.50 -19.98
N ALA A 188 -10.28 4.34 -20.57
CA ALA A 188 -11.52 4.93 -20.06
C ALA A 188 -11.88 4.51 -18.62
N ASN A 189 -11.37 3.37 -18.15
CA ASN A 189 -11.58 2.87 -16.79
C ASN A 189 -10.45 3.25 -15.83
N PHE A 190 -9.47 4.05 -16.25
CA PHE A 190 -8.43 4.56 -15.37
C PHE A 190 -8.81 5.95 -14.85
N SER A 191 -8.72 6.10 -13.53
CA SER A 191 -8.76 7.40 -12.87
C SER A 191 -7.42 7.65 -12.19
N LYS A 192 -6.98 8.91 -12.23
CA LYS A 192 -5.80 9.35 -11.46
C LYS A 192 -6.04 9.28 -9.96
N SER A 193 -7.26 9.47 -9.48
CA SER A 193 -7.50 9.46 -8.02
C SER A 193 -7.29 8.07 -7.44
N ILE A 194 -6.46 7.99 -6.39
CA ILE A 194 -6.23 6.73 -5.66
C ILE A 194 -7.50 6.21 -4.98
N PHE A 195 -8.44 7.11 -4.69
CA PHE A 195 -9.69 6.83 -3.99
C PHE A 195 -10.85 6.44 -4.92
N SER A 196 -10.62 6.37 -6.23
CA SER A 196 -11.65 5.95 -7.18
C SER A 196 -12.12 4.52 -6.87
N GLU A 197 -13.41 4.31 -6.72
CA GLU A 197 -13.98 2.98 -6.41
C GLU A 197 -13.91 2.00 -7.59
N THR A 198 -13.89 2.53 -8.81
CA THR A 198 -14.02 1.76 -10.05
C THR A 198 -12.75 1.74 -10.90
N SER A 199 -11.76 2.59 -10.61
CA SER A 199 -10.52 2.67 -11.38
C SER A 199 -9.78 1.34 -11.47
N LEU A 200 -9.11 1.12 -12.60
CA LEU A 200 -8.18 0.01 -12.82
C LEU A 200 -7.04 -0.05 -11.80
N LEU A 201 -6.66 1.09 -11.24
CA LEU A 201 -5.68 1.19 -10.15
C LEU A 201 -6.27 2.08 -9.06
N ARG A 202 -6.38 1.54 -7.85
CA ARG A 202 -6.95 2.23 -6.70
C ARG A 202 -6.43 1.66 -5.40
N ILE A 203 -6.64 2.37 -4.30
CA ILE A 203 -6.51 1.79 -2.96
C ILE A 203 -7.90 1.44 -2.42
N VAL A 204 -7.97 0.38 -1.62
CA VAL A 204 -9.17 0.03 -0.87
C VAL A 204 -8.81 -0.31 0.58
N PRO A 205 -9.72 -0.04 1.52
CA PRO A 205 -9.53 -0.45 2.91
C PRO A 205 -9.40 -1.97 3.05
N MET A 206 -8.53 -2.42 3.95
CA MET A 206 -8.42 -3.84 4.31
C MET A 206 -9.42 -4.18 5.42
N LYS A 207 -10.24 -5.21 5.21
CA LYS A 207 -11.18 -5.71 6.23
C LYS A 207 -10.48 -6.21 7.51
N GLN A 208 -9.26 -6.73 7.34
CA GLN A 208 -8.40 -7.18 8.42
C GLN A 208 -7.05 -6.48 8.28
N LYS A 209 -6.71 -5.66 9.27
CA LYS A 209 -5.43 -4.96 9.30
C LYS A 209 -4.32 -5.96 9.62
N ILE A 210 -3.29 -5.98 8.78
CA ILE A 210 -2.05 -6.66 9.08
C ILE A 210 -1.12 -5.57 9.60
N ILE A 211 -1.02 -5.45 10.92
CA ILE A 211 -0.13 -4.45 11.52
C ILE A 211 1.29 -5.01 11.48
N ARG A 212 2.16 -4.37 10.71
CA ARG A 212 3.61 -4.58 10.79
C ARG A 212 4.29 -3.29 11.27
N PRO A 213 5.34 -3.40 12.09
CA PRO A 213 6.15 -2.25 12.46
C PRO A 213 6.67 -1.52 11.22
N LEU A 214 6.64 -0.20 11.26
CA LEU A 214 7.34 0.60 10.26
C LEU A 214 8.82 0.64 10.63
N ILE A 215 9.67 0.21 9.70
CA ILE A 215 11.12 0.34 9.84
C ILE A 215 11.51 1.54 8.98
N LYS A 216 12.19 2.50 9.59
CA LYS A 216 12.66 3.72 8.92
C LYS A 216 14.12 3.56 8.56
N CYS A 217 14.49 4.08 7.40
CA CYS A 217 15.90 4.29 7.11
C CYS A 217 16.44 5.33 8.11
N PRO A 218 17.63 5.12 8.70
CA PRO A 218 18.26 6.08 9.60
C PRO A 218 18.56 7.43 8.95
#